data_AF-A0A0E0QE27-F1
#
_entry.id   AF-A0A0E0QE27-F1
#
_cell.length_a   1.000
_cell.length_b   1.000
_cell.length_c   1.000
_cell.angle_alpha   90.00
_cell.angle_beta   90.00
_cell.angle_gamma   90.00
#
_symmetry.space_group_name_H-M   'P 1'
#
loop_
_entity.id
_entity.type
_entity.pdbx_description
1 polymer ?
#
loop_
_entity_poly.entity_id
_entity_poly.type
_entity_poly.pdbx_seq_one_letter_code
_entity_poly.pdbx_strand_id
1 'polypeptide(L)'
;MDIISQLQEQLNEMAMVAVNTFGTLQRDAPPVRLSNNYPDPLNPAAAAANPNPDDPAQPQPGAAAAAPGAPAAQAQAPPAQAQPPALDLAEHPKAMSHALVLAAKKFDALVSALPLSSEEDQLKRIKELQAENEVVGSELQKQLEAAELELKQVEALFNEATDHCINLKKPE
;
A
#
# COMPACT_ATOMS: atom_id res chain seq x y z
N MET A 1 -6.63 4.56 -13.73
CA MET A 1 -5.22 4.36 -13.33
C MET A 1 -4.79 3.02 -13.92
N ASP A 2 -3.58 2.92 -14.45
CA ASP A 2 -3.09 1.69 -15.10
C ASP A 2 -2.91 0.55 -14.08
N ILE A 3 -3.10 -0.71 -14.51
CA ILE A 3 -3.00 -1.89 -13.62
C ILE A 3 -1.57 -2.06 -13.07
N ILE A 4 -0.55 -1.74 -13.88
CA ILE A 4 0.85 -1.82 -13.43
C ILE A 4 1.12 -0.76 -12.38
N SER A 5 0.59 0.46 -12.54
CA SER A 5 0.68 1.49 -11.50
C SER A 5 -0.03 1.07 -10.21
N GLN A 6 -1.20 0.45 -10.30
CA GLN A 6 -1.90 -0.09 -9.13
C GLN A 6 -1.11 -1.20 -8.42
N LEU A 7 -0.44 -2.08 -9.17
CA LEU A 7 0.43 -3.10 -8.60
C LEU A 7 1.62 -2.50 -7.83
N GLN A 8 2.25 -1.47 -8.39
CA GLN A 8 3.35 -0.76 -7.75
C GLN A 8 2.90 -0.09 -6.44
N GLU A 9 1.75 0.58 -6.46
CA GLU A 9 1.18 1.21 -5.27
C GLU A 9 0.80 0.17 -4.21
N GLN A 10 0.18 -0.94 -4.61
CA GLN A 10 -0.21 -2.02 -3.70
C GLN A 10 1.01 -2.69 -3.07
N LEU A 11 2.10 -2.87 -3.81
CA LEU A 11 3.36 -3.41 -3.29
C LEU A 11 4.00 -2.44 -2.30
N ASN A 12 3.97 -1.14 -2.59
CA ASN A 12 4.44 -0.11 -1.65
C ASN A 12 3.61 -0.09 -0.36
N GLU A 13 2.28 -0.21 -0.46
CA GLU A 13 1.39 -0.34 0.70
C GLU A 13 1.76 -1.57 1.54
N MET A 14 1.95 -2.73 0.91
CA MET A 14 2.38 -3.96 1.61
C MET A 14 3.71 -3.78 2.33
N ALA A 15 4.69 -3.15 1.68
CA ALA A 15 6.00 -2.89 2.28
C ALA A 15 5.87 -1.96 3.50
N MET A 16 5.07 -0.90 3.40
CA MET A 16 4.82 0.02 4.51
C MET A 16 4.10 -0.67 5.67
N VAL A 17 3.06 -1.45 5.41
CA VAL A 17 2.35 -2.21 6.45
C VAL A 17 3.30 -3.19 7.12
N ALA A 18 4.10 -3.93 6.35
CA ALA A 18 5.04 -4.91 6.90
C ALA A 18 6.09 -4.23 7.81
N VAL A 19 6.80 -3.21 7.31
CA VAL A 19 7.86 -2.53 8.07
C VAL A 19 7.30 -1.90 9.34
N ASN A 20 6.13 -1.26 9.26
CA ASN A 20 5.49 -0.68 10.45
C ASN A 20 5.08 -1.75 11.45
N THR A 21 4.55 -2.88 11.00
CA THR A 21 4.14 -4.00 11.87
C THR A 21 5.34 -4.62 12.60
N PHE A 22 6.42 -4.90 11.88
CA PHE A 22 7.62 -5.46 12.50
C PHE A 22 8.31 -4.44 13.42
N GLY A 23 8.33 -3.17 13.03
CA GLY A 23 8.92 -2.09 13.81
C GLY A 23 8.20 -1.88 15.15
N THR A 24 6.87 -1.85 15.15
CA THR A 24 6.09 -1.72 16.40
C THR A 24 6.25 -2.95 17.29
N LEU A 25 6.20 -4.16 16.71
CA LEU A 25 6.41 -5.40 17.46
C LEU A 25 7.79 -5.45 18.14
N GLN A 26 8.86 -5.04 17.45
CA GLN A 26 10.21 -5.06 18.01
C GLN A 26 10.40 -3.98 19.08
N ARG A 27 9.89 -2.77 18.84
CA ARG A 27 10.04 -1.64 19.76
C ARG A 27 9.28 -1.88 21.07
N ASP A 28 8.09 -2.46 20.98
CA ASP A 28 7.13 -2.51 22.09
C ASP A 28 7.03 -3.93 22.73
N ALA A 29 7.92 -4.86 22.34
CA ALA A 29 7.96 -6.20 22.91
C ALA A 29 8.37 -6.20 24.40
N PRO A 30 7.58 -6.81 25.30
CA PRO A 30 7.97 -6.96 26.70
C PRO A 30 9.10 -7.98 26.84
N PRO A 31 9.97 -7.84 27.87
CA PRO A 31 10.98 -8.84 28.17
C PRO A 31 10.36 -10.21 28.44
N VAL A 32 10.79 -11.23 27.70
CA VAL A 32 10.39 -12.61 27.96
C VAL A 32 11.19 -13.16 29.13
N ARG A 33 10.51 -13.60 30.19
CA ARG A 33 11.13 -14.29 31.33
C ARG A 33 11.31 -15.76 30.98
N LEU A 34 12.54 -16.29 31.10
CA LEU A 34 12.83 -17.71 30.86
C LEU A 34 12.20 -18.63 31.94
N SER A 35 12.02 -18.10 33.15
CA SER A 35 11.39 -18.77 34.28
C SER A 35 10.92 -17.72 35.29
N ASN A 36 9.93 -18.05 36.11
CA ASN A 36 9.42 -17.19 37.19
C ASN A 36 10.50 -16.81 38.20
N ASN A 37 11.54 -17.65 38.35
CA ASN A 37 12.66 -17.41 39.26
C ASN A 37 13.87 -16.73 38.61
N TYR A 38 13.82 -16.40 37.32
CA TYR A 38 14.94 -15.77 36.65
C TYR A 38 15.11 -14.32 37.15
N PRO A 39 16.30 -13.89 37.58
CA PRO A 39 16.51 -12.54 38.11
C PRO A 39 16.21 -11.48 37.04
N ASP A 40 15.61 -10.36 37.46
CA ASP A 40 15.40 -9.22 36.56
C ASP A 40 16.71 -8.43 36.41
N PRO A 41 17.32 -8.38 35.21
CA PRO A 41 18.55 -7.62 35.00
C PRO A 41 18.36 -6.12 35.26
N LEU A 42 17.12 -5.61 35.20
CA LEU A 42 16.79 -4.22 35.50
C LEU A 42 16.44 -3.99 36.99
N ASN A 43 16.30 -5.07 37.78
CA ASN A 43 16.08 -4.98 39.23
C ASN A 43 17.05 -5.90 39.99
N PRO A 44 18.30 -5.44 40.23
CA PRO A 44 19.35 -6.22 40.89
C PRO A 44 19.01 -6.62 42.34
N ALA A 45 18.07 -5.93 42.99
CA ALA A 45 17.60 -6.29 44.34
C ALA A 45 16.78 -7.60 44.35
N ALA A 46 16.08 -7.92 43.26
CA ALA A 46 15.32 -9.17 43.14
C ALA A 46 16.22 -10.40 42.92
N ALA A 47 17.44 -10.20 42.38
CA ALA A 47 18.40 -11.28 42.17
C ALA A 47 19.00 -11.82 43.47
N ALA A 48 19.13 -10.98 44.49
CA ALA A 48 19.65 -11.36 45.82
C ALA A 48 18.63 -12.10 46.70
N ALA A 49 17.35 -12.12 46.31
CA ALA A 49 16.26 -12.69 47.09
C ALA A 49 15.94 -14.17 46.77
N ASN A 50 16.64 -14.78 45.80
CA ASN A 50 16.51 -16.21 45.51
C ASN A 50 17.67 -16.98 46.15
N PRO A 51 17.48 -17.61 47.34
CA PRO A 51 18.48 -18.51 47.87
C PRO A 51 18.44 -19.79 47.04
N ASN A 52 19.53 -20.08 46.34
CA ASN A 52 19.72 -21.38 45.70
C ASN A 52 19.84 -22.45 46.81
N PRO A 53 19.02 -23.52 46.86
CA PRO A 53 19.09 -24.53 47.93
C PRO A 53 20.29 -25.47 47.85
N ASP A 54 21.13 -25.36 46.82
CA ASP A 54 22.10 -26.41 46.42
C ASP A 54 23.55 -25.91 46.30
N ASP A 55 23.97 -24.96 47.14
CA ASP A 55 25.39 -24.55 47.23
C ASP A 55 26.00 -25.00 48.57
N PRO A 56 26.78 -26.09 48.60
CA PRO A 56 27.48 -26.50 49.81
C PRO A 56 28.71 -25.62 50.01
N ALA A 57 28.58 -24.69 50.95
CA ALA A 57 29.66 -24.02 51.67
C ALA A 57 30.60 -23.14 50.84
N GLN A 58 30.43 -21.81 50.98
CA GLN A 58 31.58 -20.93 51.17
C GLN A 58 31.39 -19.98 52.36
N PRO A 59 32.46 -19.69 53.12
CA PRO A 59 32.38 -19.10 54.44
C PRO A 59 32.20 -17.58 54.37
N GLN A 60 31.45 -17.04 55.34
CA GLN A 60 31.53 -15.62 55.69
C GLN A 60 32.98 -15.20 55.98
N PRO A 61 33.38 -14.02 55.50
CA PRO A 61 34.14 -13.08 56.33
C PRO A 61 33.28 -11.81 56.47
N GLY A 62 32.91 -11.40 57.67
CA GLY A 62 33.84 -10.87 58.64
C GLY A 62 33.63 -9.36 58.68
N ALA A 63 33.06 -8.86 59.78
CA ALA A 63 32.87 -7.45 60.02
C ALA A 63 34.21 -6.70 59.98
N ALA A 64 34.30 -5.64 59.16
CA ALA A 64 35.41 -4.70 59.22
C ALA A 64 34.94 -3.28 58.88
N ALA A 65 34.89 -2.48 59.94
CA ALA A 65 35.23 -1.06 60.05
C ALA A 65 34.69 -0.05 59.02
N ALA A 66 33.96 0.92 59.57
CA ALA A 66 33.61 2.19 58.97
C ALA A 66 34.85 3.01 58.54
N ALA A 67 34.74 3.68 57.39
CA ALA A 67 35.53 4.84 57.03
C ALA A 67 34.56 5.99 56.65
N PRO A 68 34.69 7.18 57.24
CA PRO A 68 33.81 8.32 56.96
C PRO A 68 34.38 9.15 55.79
N GLY A 69 33.53 9.52 54.85
CA GLY A 69 33.80 10.64 53.93
C GLY A 69 33.85 10.29 52.44
N ALA A 70 32.70 10.39 51.78
CA ALA A 70 32.57 10.85 50.40
C ALA A 70 31.12 11.32 50.18
N PRO A 71 30.87 12.42 49.46
CA PRO A 71 29.56 13.07 49.42
C PRO A 71 28.54 12.22 48.67
N ALA A 72 27.32 12.18 49.21
CA ALA A 72 26.16 11.59 48.56
C ALA A 72 25.86 12.36 47.27
N ALA A 73 26.31 11.84 46.13
CA ALA A 73 25.74 12.20 44.84
C ALA A 73 24.33 11.61 44.79
N GLN A 74 23.34 12.45 45.10
CA GLN A 74 21.94 12.16 44.83
C GLN A 74 21.80 11.92 43.33
N ALA A 75 21.78 10.65 42.91
CA ALA A 75 21.31 10.28 41.59
C ALA A 75 19.82 10.63 41.54
N GLN A 76 19.52 11.85 41.09
CA GLN A 76 18.16 12.23 40.71
C GLN A 76 17.70 11.20 39.67
N ALA A 77 16.66 10.44 40.02
CA ALA A 77 15.95 9.62 39.06
C ALA A 77 15.57 10.52 37.85
N PRO A 78 15.79 10.06 36.60
CA PRO A 78 15.31 10.79 35.44
C PRO A 78 13.81 11.08 35.64
N PRO A 79 13.32 12.29 35.28
CA PRO A 79 11.90 12.60 35.39
C PRO A 79 11.13 11.50 34.66
N ALA A 80 10.15 10.90 35.33
CA ALA A 80 9.29 9.88 34.77
C ALA A 80 8.68 10.42 33.48
N GLN A 81 9.28 10.04 32.35
CA GLN A 81 8.65 10.21 31.05
C GLN A 81 7.34 9.44 31.14
N ALA A 82 6.22 10.14 30.95
CA ALA A 82 4.92 9.49 30.86
C ALA A 82 5.05 8.38 29.81
N GLN A 83 5.08 7.13 30.28
CA GLN A 83 5.12 5.99 29.38
C GLN A 83 3.86 6.12 28.52
N PRO A 84 3.99 6.15 27.18
CA PRO A 84 2.81 6.12 26.32
C PRO A 84 1.96 4.91 26.73
N PRO A 85 0.62 4.99 26.61
CA PRO A 85 -0.25 3.86 26.93
C PRO A 85 0.31 2.61 26.24
N ALA A 86 0.56 1.57 27.03
CA ALA A 86 1.09 0.32 26.51
C ALA A 86 0.22 -0.13 25.33
N LEU A 87 0.84 -0.39 24.19
CA LEU A 87 0.10 -0.94 23.05
C LEU A 87 -0.56 -2.24 23.47
N ASP A 88 -1.81 -2.43 23.06
CA ASP A 88 -2.47 -3.72 23.19
C ASP A 88 -1.81 -4.70 22.20
N LEU A 89 -0.77 -5.37 22.67
CA LEU A 89 -0.01 -6.36 21.92
C LEU A 89 -0.83 -7.60 21.53
N ALA A 90 -2.05 -7.78 22.04
CA ALA A 90 -2.92 -8.87 21.63
C ALA A 90 -3.71 -8.52 20.35
N GLU A 91 -4.33 -7.34 20.32
CA GLU A 91 -5.22 -6.95 19.21
C GLU A 91 -4.49 -6.22 18.08
N HIS A 92 -3.49 -5.39 18.38
CA HIS A 92 -2.81 -4.58 17.36
C HIS A 92 -2.06 -5.41 16.30
N PRO A 93 -1.29 -6.47 16.67
CA PRO A 93 -0.60 -7.31 15.68
C PRO A 93 -1.58 -8.11 14.82
N LYS A 94 -2.75 -8.47 15.37
CA LYS A 94 -3.80 -9.18 14.65
C LYS A 94 -4.45 -8.29 13.59
N ALA A 95 -4.73 -7.03 13.91
CA ALA A 95 -5.25 -6.07 12.94
C ALA A 95 -4.25 -5.79 11.81
N MET A 96 -2.98 -5.61 12.15
CA MET A 96 -1.90 -5.37 11.18
C MET A 96 -1.63 -6.56 10.27
N SER A 97 -1.60 -7.78 10.82
CA SER A 97 -1.45 -9.01 10.03
C SER A 97 -2.66 -9.25 9.11
N HIS A 98 -3.87 -8.94 9.58
CA HIS A 98 -5.07 -8.97 8.73
C HIS A 98 -4.97 -7.95 7.58
N ALA A 99 -4.50 -6.73 7.85
CA ALA A 99 -4.28 -5.72 6.81
C ALA A 99 -3.26 -6.19 5.75
N LEU A 100 -2.16 -6.82 6.18
CA LEU A 100 -1.18 -7.38 5.26
C LEU A 100 -1.76 -8.50 4.38
N VAL A 101 -2.57 -9.39 4.95
CA VAL A 101 -3.24 -10.46 4.19
C VAL A 101 -4.23 -9.89 3.18
N LEU A 102 -4.99 -8.85 3.54
CA LEU A 102 -5.89 -8.19 2.60
C LEU A 102 -5.14 -7.51 1.46
N ALA A 103 -4.04 -6.83 1.78
CA ALA A 103 -3.17 -6.21 0.78
C ALA A 103 -2.58 -7.25 -0.19
N ALA A 104 -2.14 -8.40 0.33
CA ALA A 104 -1.67 -9.53 -0.48
C ALA A 104 -2.77 -10.08 -1.41
N LYS A 105 -4.00 -10.25 -0.90
CA LYS A 105 -5.13 -10.68 -1.74
C LYS A 105 -5.45 -9.69 -2.86
N LYS A 106 -5.39 -8.39 -2.58
CA LYS A 106 -5.56 -7.35 -3.60
C LYS A 106 -4.46 -7.42 -4.65
N PHE A 107 -3.21 -7.62 -4.22
CA PHE A 107 -2.08 -7.81 -5.14
C PHE A 107 -2.32 -9.02 -6.06
N ASP A 108 -2.72 -10.18 -5.52
CA ASP A 108 -3.03 -11.37 -6.32
C ASP A 108 -4.16 -11.13 -7.33
N ALA A 109 -5.21 -10.40 -6.93
CA ALA A 109 -6.29 -10.01 -7.82
C ALA A 109 -5.81 -9.10 -8.96
N LEU A 110 -4.92 -8.15 -8.67
CA LEU A 110 -4.32 -7.26 -9.67
C LEU A 110 -3.38 -8.03 -10.62
N VAL A 111 -2.59 -8.97 -10.12
CA VAL A 111 -1.75 -9.85 -10.94
C VAL A 111 -2.62 -10.71 -11.86
N SER A 112 -3.73 -11.24 -11.35
CA SER A 112 -4.67 -12.04 -12.14
C SER A 112 -5.40 -11.22 -13.22
N ALA A 113 -5.52 -9.90 -13.03
CA ALA A 113 -6.13 -8.99 -13.99
C ALA A 113 -5.17 -8.53 -15.09
N LEU A 114 -3.87 -8.88 -15.03
CA LEU A 114 -2.92 -8.52 -16.06
C LEU A 114 -3.29 -9.22 -17.39
N PRO A 115 -3.31 -8.50 -18.52
CA PRO A 115 -3.52 -9.11 -19.84
C PRO A 115 -2.28 -9.91 -20.24
N LEU A 116 -2.23 -11.17 -19.84
CA LEU A 116 -1.15 -12.10 -20.16
C LEU A 116 -1.33 -12.61 -21.60
N SER A 117 -0.51 -12.11 -22.52
CA SER A 117 -0.39 -12.61 -23.89
C SER A 117 1.08 -12.59 -24.30
N SER A 118 1.46 -13.46 -25.24
CA SER A 118 2.81 -13.41 -25.80
C SER A 118 3.01 -12.13 -26.59
N GLU A 119 4.25 -11.64 -26.68
CA GLU A 119 4.58 -10.46 -27.50
C GLU A 119 4.13 -10.65 -28.96
N GLU A 120 4.31 -11.85 -29.51
CA GLU A 120 3.92 -12.17 -30.88
C GLU A 120 2.40 -12.10 -31.08
N ASP A 121 1.60 -12.65 -30.14
CA ASP A 121 0.14 -12.57 -30.19
C ASP A 121 -0.35 -11.12 -30.06
N GLN A 122 0.30 -10.33 -29.20
CA GLN A 122 -0.01 -8.91 -29.03
C GLN A 122 0.28 -8.13 -30.32
N LEU A 123 1.45 -8.34 -30.93
CA LEU A 123 1.83 -7.69 -32.18
C LEU A 123 0.89 -8.08 -33.33
N LYS A 124 0.53 -9.37 -33.42
CA LYS A 124 -0.45 -9.85 -34.40
C LYS A 124 -1.80 -9.16 -34.20
N ARG A 125 -2.29 -9.10 -32.96
CA ARG A 125 -3.56 -8.43 -32.63
C ARG A 125 -3.52 -6.94 -32.96
N ILE A 126 -2.41 -6.26 -32.68
CA ILE A 126 -2.22 -4.85 -33.03
C ILE A 126 -2.29 -4.66 -34.55
N LYS A 127 -1.61 -5.51 -35.33
CA LYS A 127 -1.63 -5.43 -36.79
C LYS A 127 -3.02 -5.67 -37.38
N GLU A 128 -3.76 -6.64 -36.84
CA GLU A 128 -5.16 -6.89 -37.23
C GLU A 128 -6.05 -5.68 -36.93
N LEU A 129 -5.93 -5.10 -35.73
CA LEU A 129 -6.70 -3.91 -35.34
C LEU A 129 -6.32 -2.69 -36.18
N GLN A 130 -5.06 -2.53 -36.57
CA GLN A 130 -4.63 -1.46 -37.48
C GLN A 130 -5.27 -1.62 -38.86
N ALA A 131 -5.24 -2.82 -39.43
CA ALA A 131 -5.89 -3.11 -40.71
C ALA A 131 -7.41 -2.91 -40.65
N GLU A 132 -8.06 -3.32 -39.56
CA GLU A 132 -9.50 -3.09 -39.36
C GLU A 132 -9.82 -1.59 -39.28
N ASN A 133 -9.02 -0.82 -38.52
CA ASN A 133 -9.19 0.64 -38.44
C ASN A 133 -8.99 1.33 -39.81
N GLU A 134 -8.05 0.87 -40.63
CA GLU A 134 -7.85 1.40 -41.99
C GLU A 134 -9.06 1.13 -42.89
N VAL A 135 -9.62 -0.08 -42.82
CA VAL A 135 -10.82 -0.46 -43.59
C VAL A 135 -12.03 0.36 -43.14
N VAL A 136 -12.27 0.44 -41.83
CA VAL A 136 -13.38 1.22 -41.26
C VAL A 136 -13.22 2.70 -41.61
N GLY A 137 -12.00 3.25 -41.55
CA GLY A 137 -11.72 4.62 -41.95
C GLY A 137 -12.02 4.89 -43.43
N SER A 138 -11.63 3.97 -44.31
CA SER A 138 -11.89 4.06 -45.75
C SER A 138 -13.39 3.98 -46.07
N GLU A 139 -14.12 3.08 -45.39
CA GLU A 139 -15.56 2.96 -45.53
C GLU A 139 -16.28 4.22 -45.06
N LEU A 140 -15.89 4.74 -43.89
CA LEU A 140 -16.44 5.99 -43.36
C LEU A 140 -16.20 7.16 -44.33
N GLN A 141 -15.00 7.28 -44.90
CA GLN A 141 -14.70 8.32 -45.87
C GLN A 141 -15.57 8.22 -47.12
N LYS A 142 -15.79 7.01 -47.64
CA LYS A 142 -16.68 6.78 -48.78
C LYS A 142 -18.13 7.15 -48.47
N GLN A 143 -18.61 6.84 -47.28
CA GLN A 143 -19.95 7.24 -46.83
C GLN A 143 -20.08 8.75 -46.73
N LEU A 144 -19.04 9.44 -46.23
CA LEU A 144 -19.00 10.90 -46.14
C LEU A 144 -19.04 11.54 -47.54
N GLU A 145 -18.24 11.05 -48.49
CA GLU A 145 -18.29 11.51 -49.89
C GLU A 145 -19.66 11.31 -50.54
N ALA A 146 -20.29 10.15 -50.31
CA ALA A 146 -21.61 9.87 -50.84
C ALA A 146 -22.67 10.82 -50.25
N ALA A 147 -22.62 11.07 -48.95
CA ALA A 147 -23.51 12.00 -48.27
C ALA A 147 -23.29 13.46 -48.74
N GLU A 148 -22.06 13.88 -48.99
CA GLU A 148 -21.77 15.21 -49.57
C GLU A 148 -22.36 15.38 -50.98
N LEU A 149 -22.30 14.33 -51.80
CA LEU A 149 -22.86 14.36 -53.15
C LEU A 149 -24.39 14.45 -53.11
N GLU A 150 -25.03 13.65 -52.25
CA GLU A 150 -26.47 13.72 -52.03
C GLU A 150 -26.90 15.10 -51.53
N LEU A 151 -26.16 15.67 -50.58
CA LEU A 151 -26.44 17.02 -50.08
C LEU A 151 -26.35 18.08 -51.19
N LYS A 152 -25.31 18.02 -52.04
CA LYS A 152 -25.18 18.92 -53.20
C LYS A 152 -26.33 18.76 -54.19
N GLN A 153 -26.80 17.52 -54.40
CA GLN A 153 -27.96 17.27 -55.27
C GLN A 153 -29.24 17.87 -54.69
N VAL A 154 -29.47 17.69 -53.39
CA VAL A 154 -30.61 18.29 -52.69
C VAL A 154 -30.55 19.82 -52.76
N GLU A 155 -29.38 20.42 -52.56
CA GLU A 155 -29.17 21.86 -52.68
C GLU A 155 -29.50 22.37 -54.09
N ALA A 156 -29.06 21.66 -55.14
CA ALA A 156 -29.36 22.02 -56.52
C ALA A 156 -30.87 21.96 -56.83
N LEU A 157 -31.53 20.88 -56.43
CA LEU A 157 -32.99 20.73 -56.60
C LEU A 157 -33.77 21.78 -55.81
N PHE A 158 -33.31 22.13 -54.61
CA PHE A 158 -33.91 23.18 -53.80
C PHE A 158 -33.80 24.55 -54.48
N ASN A 159 -32.64 24.88 -55.05
CA ASN A 159 -32.42 26.12 -55.78
C ASN A 159 -33.31 26.18 -57.03
N GLU A 160 -33.38 25.10 -57.82
CA GLU A 160 -34.25 25.01 -59.00
C GLU A 160 -35.74 25.19 -58.63
N ALA A 161 -36.21 24.50 -57.59
CA ALA A 161 -37.58 24.64 -57.12
C ALA A 161 -37.88 26.07 -56.64
N THR A 162 -36.93 26.70 -55.95
CA THR A 162 -37.03 28.09 -55.48
C THR A 162 -37.13 29.06 -56.65
N ASP A 163 -36.24 28.94 -57.65
CA ASP A 163 -36.24 29.77 -58.86
C ASP A 163 -37.54 29.61 -59.66
N HIS A 164 -38.06 28.40 -59.78
CA HIS A 164 -39.35 28.14 -60.42
C HIS A 164 -40.50 28.84 -59.67
N CYS A 165 -40.55 28.74 -58.34
CA CYS A 165 -41.56 29.42 -57.53
C CYS A 165 -41.46 30.95 -57.61
N ILE A 166 -40.27 31.52 -57.71
CA ILE A 166 -40.06 32.97 -57.85
C ILE A 166 -40.51 33.45 -59.24
N ASN A 167 -40.15 32.72 -60.30
CA ASN A 167 -40.51 33.10 -61.67
C ASN A 167 -42.02 33.01 -61.93
N LEU A 168 -42.72 32.05 -61.32
CA LEU A 168 -44.19 31.98 -61.36
C LEU A 168 -44.90 33.14 -60.64
N LYS A 169 -44.19 33.89 -59.79
CA LYS A 169 -44.74 34.96 -58.95
C LYS A 169 -44.56 36.37 -59.51
N LYS A 170 -43.98 36.55 -60.71
CA LYS A 170 -43.90 37.87 -61.35
C LYS A 170 -45.33 38.37 -61.63
N PRO A 171 -45.80 39.45 -60.96
CA PRO A 171 -47.09 40.04 -61.29
C PRO A 171 -46.96 40.86 -62.59
N GLU A 172 -47.98 40.80 -63.43
CA GLU A 172 -48.28 41.85 -64.43
C GLU A 172 -48.56 43.19 -63.73
#